data_AF-A0A2A2AKL4-F1
#
_entry.id   AF-A0A2A2AKL4-F1
#
_cell.length_a   1.000
_cell.length_b   1.000
_cell.length_c   1.000
_cell.angle_alpha   90.00
_cell.angle_beta   90.00
_cell.angle_gamma   90.00
#
_symmetry.space_group_name_H-M   'P 1'
#
loop_
_entity.id
_entity.type
_entity.pdbx_description
1 polymer ?
#
loop_
_entity_poly.entity_id
_entity_poly.type
_entity_poly.pdbx_seq_one_letter_code
_entity_poly.pdbx_strand_id
1 'polypeptide(L)'
;MNTLNLSKTERIDVRASAPVKQLLQEAARACHKNVSEFLLDAGVTAAEQTLAERRQFVLDEAQWQLFEQALDRPVQSKPRLKKLLSEPGALG
;
A
#
# COMPACT_ATOMS: atom_id res chain seq x y z
N MET A 1 18.16 21.11 -4.18
CA MET A 1 17.45 20.46 -3.05
C MET A 1 18.24 19.21 -2.70
N ASN A 2 19.05 19.27 -1.64
CA ASN A 2 19.95 18.20 -1.26
C ASN A 2 19.14 17.10 -0.59
N THR A 3 18.86 16.00 -1.29
CA THR A 3 18.32 14.79 -0.65
C THR A 3 19.36 14.35 0.36
N LEU A 4 19.09 14.57 1.64
CA LEU A 4 19.91 14.06 2.73
C LEU A 4 20.07 12.56 2.49
N ASN A 5 21.28 12.12 2.13
CA ASN A 5 21.65 10.72 2.18
C ASN A 5 21.64 10.34 3.67
N LEU A 6 20.45 10.07 4.22
CA LEU A 6 20.35 9.43 5.52
C LEU A 6 21.08 8.10 5.37
N SER A 7 22.15 7.95 6.15
CA SER A 7 22.86 6.68 6.26
C SER A 7 21.83 5.59 6.60
N LYS A 8 21.92 4.45 5.91
CA LYS A 8 21.11 3.26 6.22
C LYS A 8 21.54 2.70 7.58
N THR A 9 21.03 3.29 8.66
CA THR A 9 21.37 2.94 10.05
C THR A 9 20.56 1.77 10.57
N GLU A 10 19.33 1.62 10.07
CA GLU A 10 18.40 0.57 10.51
C GLU A 10 18.75 -0.78 9.89
N ARG A 11 18.69 -1.84 10.70
CA ARG A 11 18.99 -3.22 10.30
C ARG A 11 17.72 -4.05 10.23
N ILE A 12 17.63 -4.88 9.19
CA ILE A 12 16.56 -5.86 9.02
C ILE A 12 17.21 -7.24 8.96
N ASP A 13 17.02 -8.06 9.99
CA ASP A 13 17.54 -9.42 10.05
C ASP A 13 16.45 -10.41 9.60
N VAL A 14 16.72 -11.16 8.52
CA VAL A 14 15.78 -12.12 7.91
C VAL A 14 16.37 -13.52 7.92
N ARG A 15 15.58 -14.50 8.38
CA ARG A 15 15.94 -15.92 8.32
C ARG A 15 15.34 -16.55 7.06
N ALA A 16 16.15 -17.32 6.36
CA ALA A 16 15.73 -18.06 5.17
C ALA A 16 16.34 -19.47 5.20
N SER A 17 15.65 -20.44 4.59
CA SER A 17 16.23 -21.75 4.33
C SER A 17 17.29 -21.65 3.23
N ALA A 18 18.19 -22.65 3.15
CA ALA A 18 19.21 -22.72 2.11
C ALA A 18 18.67 -22.55 0.67
N PRO A 19 17.59 -23.25 0.24
CA PRO A 19 17.08 -23.07 -1.12
C PRO A 19 16.51 -21.68 -1.37
N VAL A 20 15.85 -21.07 -0.38
CA VAL A 20 15.34 -19.69 -0.51
C VAL A 20 16.48 -18.69 -0.65
N LYS A 21 17.57 -18.88 0.12
CA LYS A 21 18.76 -18.03 0.00
C LYS A 21 19.41 -18.14 -1.38
N GLN A 22 19.49 -19.35 -1.96
CA GLN A 22 20.04 -19.54 -3.30
C GLN A 22 19.20 -18.84 -4.37
N LEU A 23 17.88 -19.01 -4.31
CA LEU A 23 16.95 -18.33 -5.23
C LEU A 23 17.12 -16.81 -5.19
N LEU A 24 17.19 -16.23 -3.98
CA LEU A 24 17.38 -14.78 -3.81
C LEU A 24 18.75 -14.32 -4.34
N GLN A 25 19.79 -15.14 -4.20
CA GLN A 25 21.12 -14.84 -4.75
C GLN A 25 21.13 -14.84 -6.27
N GLU A 26 20.46 -15.81 -6.90
CA GLU A 26 20.33 -15.90 -8.35
C GLU A 26 19.55 -14.71 -8.92
N ALA A 27 18.42 -14.36 -8.29
CA ALA A 27 17.62 -13.20 -8.68
C ALA A 27 18.43 -11.89 -8.55
N ALA A 28 19.15 -11.69 -7.44
CA ALA A 28 20.01 -10.53 -7.25
C ALA A 28 21.10 -10.44 -8.33
N ARG A 29 21.74 -11.56 -8.68
CA ARG A 29 22.73 -11.63 -9.77
C ARG A 29 22.14 -11.26 -11.12
N ALA A 30 20.94 -11.76 -11.44
CA ALA A 30 20.25 -11.43 -12.68
C ALA A 30 19.93 -9.93 -12.79
N CYS A 31 19.69 -9.27 -11.65
CA CYS A 31 19.46 -7.82 -11.59
C CYS A 31 20.74 -6.98 -11.43
N HIS A 32 21.94 -7.59 -11.45
CA HIS A 32 23.22 -6.93 -11.19
C HIS A 32 23.29 -6.18 -9.84
N LYS A 33 22.59 -6.71 -8.82
CA LYS A 33 22.51 -6.15 -7.47
C LYS A 33 23.11 -7.12 -6.45
N ASN A 34 23.51 -6.62 -5.28
CA ASN A 34 23.79 -7.51 -4.16
C ASN A 34 22.48 -8.01 -3.52
N VAL A 35 22.55 -9.07 -2.71
CA VAL A 35 21.36 -9.69 -2.11
C VAL A 35 20.60 -8.71 -1.21
N SER A 36 21.31 -7.88 -0.45
CA SER A 36 20.70 -6.90 0.44
C SER A 36 19.97 -5.80 -0.32
N GLU A 37 20.55 -5.31 -1.43
CA GLU A 37 19.94 -4.33 -2.33
C GLU A 37 18.71 -4.91 -3.01
N PHE A 38 18.81 -6.13 -3.55
CA PHE A 38 17.69 -6.80 -4.18
C PHE A 38 16.52 -6.99 -3.19
N LEU A 39 16.81 -7.47 -1.98
CA LEU A 39 15.78 -7.67 -0.96
C LEU A 39 15.15 -6.37 -0.48
N LEU A 40 15.94 -5.31 -0.31
CA LEU A 40 15.43 -4.02 0.10
C LEU A 40 14.52 -3.42 -0.97
N ASP A 41 14.95 -3.47 -2.23
CA ASP A 41 14.21 -2.93 -3.38
C ASP A 41 12.89 -3.67 -3.61
N ALA A 42 12.93 -5.01 -3.58
CA ALA A 42 11.73 -5.85 -3.65
C ALA A 42 10.80 -5.59 -2.45
N GLY A 43 11.35 -5.42 -1.24
CA GLY A 43 10.59 -5.13 -0.03
C GLY A 43 9.91 -3.76 -0.08
N VAL A 44 10.59 -2.73 -0.57
CA VAL A 44 10.00 -1.39 -0.77
C VAL A 44 8.88 -1.46 -1.79
N THR A 45 9.12 -2.10 -2.94
CA THR A 45 8.10 -2.25 -4.00
C THR A 45 6.85 -2.96 -3.46
N ALA A 46 7.03 -4.06 -2.73
CA ALA A 46 5.93 -4.81 -2.13
C ALA A 46 5.19 -3.98 -1.06
N ALA A 47 5.91 -3.20 -0.26
CA ALA A 47 5.31 -2.33 0.76
C ALA A 47 4.51 -1.19 0.11
N GLU A 48 5.04 -0.55 -0.93
CA GLU A 48 4.36 0.48 -1.69
C GLU A 48 3.09 -0.06 -2.32
N GLN A 49 3.15 -1.22 -2.97
CA GLN A 49 1.97 -1.86 -3.56
C GLN A 49 0.91 -2.18 -2.50
N THR A 50 1.31 -2.78 -1.38
CA THR A 50 0.39 -3.11 -0.27
C THR A 50 -0.27 -1.86 0.33
N LEU A 51 0.47 -0.76 0.44
CA LEU A 51 -0.07 0.51 0.94
C LEU A 51 -0.90 1.25 -0.11
N ALA A 52 -0.56 1.13 -1.39
CA ALA A 52 -1.28 1.71 -2.51
C ALA A 52 -2.63 1.00 -2.73
N GLU A 53 -2.69 -0.32 -2.60
CA GLU A 53 -3.95 -1.11 -2.62
C GLU A 53 -4.96 -0.63 -1.57
N ARG A 54 -4.49 0.00 -0.47
CA ARG A 54 -5.38 0.61 0.54
C ARG A 54 -5.83 2.03 0.21
N ARG A 55 -5.23 2.69 -0.78
CA ARG A 55 -5.49 4.08 -1.16
C ARG A 55 -6.10 4.25 -2.54
N GLN A 56 -5.87 3.30 -3.45
CA GLN A 56 -6.37 3.33 -4.81
C GLN A 56 -7.46 2.28 -4.99
N PHE A 57 -8.68 2.76 -5.24
CA PHE A 57 -9.79 1.95 -5.67
C PHE A 57 -9.81 1.96 -7.20
N VAL A 58 -9.43 0.86 -7.82
CA VAL A 58 -9.54 0.68 -9.28
C VAL A 58 -10.98 0.28 -9.58
N LEU A 59 -11.69 1.10 -10.35
CA LEU A 59 -13.06 0.85 -10.78
C LEU A 59 -13.05 0.42 -12.26
N ASP A 60 -13.89 -0.55 -12.60
CA ASP A 60 -14.21 -0.81 -14.01
C ASP A 60 -15.13 0.29 -14.58
N GLU A 61 -15.37 0.28 -15.89
CA GLU A 61 -16.16 1.31 -16.58
C GLU A 61 -17.58 1.47 -15.99
N ALA A 62 -18.23 0.35 -15.64
CA ALA A 62 -19.58 0.38 -15.09
C ALA A 62 -19.59 0.95 -13.66
N GLN A 63 -18.60 0.58 -12.85
CA GLN A 63 -18.41 1.11 -11.51
C GLN A 63 -18.03 2.59 -11.55
N TRP A 64 -17.23 3.01 -12.53
CA TRP A 64 -16.87 4.41 -12.75
C TRP A 64 -18.11 5.26 -13.07
N GLN A 65 -18.97 4.82 -13.98
CA GLN A 65 -20.22 5.52 -14.30
C GLN A 65 -21.16 5.62 -13.09
N LEU A 66 -21.29 4.56 -12.30
CA LEU A 66 -22.08 4.59 -11.06
C LEU A 66 -21.49 5.55 -10.03
N PHE A 67 -20.16 5.63 -9.96
CA PHE A 67 -19.46 6.55 -9.08
C PHE A 67 -19.66 8.01 -9.49
N GLU A 68 -19.53 8.34 -10.79
CA GLU A 68 -19.83 9.67 -11.33
C GLU A 68 -21.28 10.08 -11.04
N GLN A 69 -22.25 9.21 -11.33
CA GLN A 69 -23.67 9.48 -11.03
C GLN A 69 -23.92 9.69 -9.53
N ALA A 70 -23.16 9.02 -8.67
CA ALA A 70 -23.26 9.19 -7.22
C ALA A 70 -22.64 10.52 -6.76
N LEU A 71 -21.57 10.99 -7.41
CA LEU A 71 -20.93 12.28 -7.14
C LEU A 71 -21.79 13.46 -7.60
N ASP A 72 -22.40 13.37 -8.79
CA ASP A 72 -23.23 14.43 -9.36
C ASP A 72 -24.62 14.54 -8.69
N ARG A 73 -25.01 13.51 -7.93
CA ARG A 73 -26.32 13.50 -7.25
C ARG A 73 -26.35 14.62 -6.19
N PRO A 74 -27.38 15.49 -6.21
CA PRO A 74 -27.54 16.52 -5.20
C PRO A 74 -27.70 15.91 -3.80
N VAL A 75 -27.26 16.63 -2.78
CA VAL A 75 -27.26 16.15 -1.39
C VAL A 75 -28.67 15.74 -0.98
N GLN A 76 -28.84 14.44 -0.70
CA GLN A 76 -30.10 13.89 -0.23
C GLN A 76 -30.09 13.75 1.29
N SER A 77 -31.18 14.17 1.92
CA SER A 77 -31.37 13.95 3.36
C SER A 77 -31.45 12.45 3.64
N LYS A 78 -30.57 11.96 4.52
CA LYS A 78 -30.53 10.57 4.97
C LYS A 78 -30.86 10.53 6.47
N PRO A 79 -32.15 10.38 6.86
CA PRO A 79 -32.59 10.50 8.25
C PRO A 79 -31.87 9.52 9.20
N ARG A 80 -31.60 8.30 8.73
CA ARG A 80 -30.85 7.29 9.49
C ARG A 80 -29.39 7.67 9.71
N LEU A 81 -28.75 8.30 8.70
CA LEU A 81 -27.38 8.78 8.82
C LEU A 81 -27.30 9.99 9.78
N LYS A 82 -28.29 10.89 9.71
CA LYS A 82 -28.40 12.00 10.66
C LYS A 82 -28.55 11.51 12.09
N LYS A 83 -29.43 10.51 12.32
CA LYS A 83 -29.63 9.87 13.62
C LYS A 83 -28.33 9.24 14.15
N LEU A 84 -27.63 8.47 13.30
CA LEU A 84 -26.35 7.84 13.65
C LEU A 84 -25.27 8.86 14.04
N LEU A 85 -25.15 9.98 13.32
CA LEU A 85 -24.17 11.02 13.62
C LEU A 85 -24.53 11.85 14.87
N SER A 86 -25.80 11.85 15.27
CA SER A 86 -26.29 12.55 16.47
C SER A 86 -26.35 11.68 17.72
N GLU A 87 -26.18 10.37 17.58
CA GLU A 87 -26.11 9.45 18.72
C GLU A 87 -24.65 9.34 19.19
N PRO A 88 -24.40 9.35 20.53
CA PRO A 88 -23.05 9.13 21.04
C PRO A 88 -22.55 7.76 20.57
N GLY A 89 -21.34 7.72 20.03
CA GLY A 89 -20.71 6.47 19.62
C GLY A 89 -20.58 5.51 20.80
N ALA A 90 -20.47 4.21 20.53
CA ALA A 90 -20.30 3.17 21.56
C ALA A 90 -19.01 3.34 22.41
N LEU A 91 -18.18 4.32 22.09
CA LEU A 91 -17.08 4.84 22.89
C LEU A 91 -17.51 6.26 23.29
N GLY A 92 -18.07 6.40 24.49
CA GLY A 92 -18.54 7.68 25.03
C GLY A 92 -17.46 8.75 25.05
#